data_AF-A6HIQ8-F1
#
_entry.id   AF-A6HIQ8-F1
#
_cell.length_a   1.000
_cell.length_b   1.000
_cell.length_c   1.000
_cell.angle_alpha   90.00
_cell.angle_beta   90.00
_cell.angle_gamma   90.00
#
_symmetry.space_group_name_H-M   'P 1'
#
loop_
_entity.id
_entity.type
_entity.pdbx_description
1 polymer ?
#
loop_
_entity_poly.entity_id
_entity_poly.type
_entity_poly.pdbx_seq_one_letter_code
_entity_poly.pdbx_strand_id
1 'polypeptide(L)'
;MKAQGETEESEKLSKMSSLLDRLHAKFNQSRPWSETIKLVRQVMEKRVVMSSGGHQHLVSCLETLQKALKVTSLPAMTDRLESIARQNGLGSHLSASGTECYITSDMFYVEVQLDPAGQLCDVKVAHHGENPVSCPELVQQLREKNFDEFSKHLKGLVNLYNLPGDKVKTV
;
A
#
# COMPACT_ATOMS: atom_id res chain seq x y z
N MET A 1 -6.84 76.06 -33.66
CA MET A 1 -6.84 74.83 -32.81
C MET A 1 -6.04 73.75 -33.53
N LYS A 2 -4.70 73.74 -33.43
CA LYS A 2 -3.86 72.68 -34.04
C LYS A 2 -2.77 72.13 -33.11
N ALA A 3 -2.48 72.81 -31.99
CA ALA A 3 -1.38 72.48 -31.09
C ALA A 3 -1.70 71.45 -29.98
N GLN A 4 -2.93 70.92 -29.92
CA GLN A 4 -3.37 70.04 -28.83
C GLN A 4 -3.39 68.54 -29.24
N GLY A 5 -3.29 68.23 -30.54
CA GLY A 5 -3.21 66.86 -31.05
C GLY A 5 -1.78 66.30 -31.16
N GLU A 6 -0.79 67.16 -31.41
CA GLU A 6 0.62 66.75 -31.56
C GLU A 6 1.27 66.34 -30.22
N THR A 7 0.80 66.88 -29.10
CA THR A 7 1.31 66.60 -27.76
C THR A 7 0.89 65.23 -27.23
N GLU A 8 -0.35 64.79 -27.47
CA GLU A 8 -0.81 63.46 -27.04
C GLU A 8 -0.19 62.31 -27.86
N GLU A 9 0.11 62.54 -29.14
CA GLU A 9 0.74 61.53 -29.99
C GLU A 9 2.23 61.35 -29.62
N SER A 10 2.93 62.46 -29.34
CA SER A 10 4.32 62.45 -28.87
C SER A 10 4.47 61.74 -27.50
N GLU A 11 3.53 61.94 -26.59
CA GLU A 11 3.52 61.22 -25.30
C GLU A 11 3.28 59.71 -25.44
N LYS A 12 2.44 59.30 -26.39
CA LYS A 12 2.21 57.87 -26.67
C LYS A 12 3.45 57.21 -27.28
N LEU A 13 4.11 57.89 -28.21
CA LEU A 13 5.36 57.43 -28.80
C LEU A 13 6.49 57.32 -27.76
N SER A 14 6.58 58.29 -26.85
CA SER A 14 7.55 58.26 -25.75
C SER A 14 7.28 57.13 -24.74
N LYS A 15 6.00 56.88 -24.39
CA LYS A 15 5.62 55.73 -23.57
C LYS A 15 5.96 54.41 -24.26
N MET A 16 5.68 54.31 -25.56
CA MET A 16 5.97 53.12 -26.35
C MET A 16 7.48 52.84 -26.44
N SER A 17 8.31 53.87 -26.65
CA SER A 17 9.76 53.72 -26.66
C SER A 17 10.29 53.26 -25.29
N SER A 18 9.80 53.83 -24.18
CA SER A 18 10.20 53.42 -22.84
C SER A 18 9.86 51.95 -22.53
N LEU A 19 8.74 51.46 -23.09
CA LEU A 19 8.29 50.09 -22.91
C LEU A 19 9.17 49.14 -23.72
N LEU A 20 9.53 49.53 -24.96
CA LEU A 20 10.46 48.77 -25.80
C LEU A 20 11.87 48.73 -25.21
N ASP A 21 12.37 49.84 -24.65
CA ASP A 21 13.67 49.89 -23.96
C ASP A 21 13.69 49.01 -22.70
N ARG A 22 12.59 48.99 -21.92
CA ARG A 22 12.44 48.06 -20.78
C ARG A 22 12.38 46.60 -21.23
N LEU A 23 11.76 46.32 -22.38
CA LEU A 23 11.68 44.98 -22.94
C LEU A 23 13.07 44.52 -23.43
N HIS A 24 13.78 45.38 -24.16
CA HIS A 24 15.15 45.16 -24.60
C HIS A 24 16.09 44.99 -23.41
N ALA A 25 16.01 45.81 -22.36
CA ALA A 25 16.83 45.62 -21.16
C ALA A 25 16.56 44.27 -20.46
N LYS A 26 15.31 43.78 -20.48
CA LYS A 26 14.95 42.46 -19.93
C LYS A 26 15.39 41.29 -20.78
N PHE A 27 15.43 41.45 -22.11
CA PHE A 27 15.76 40.37 -23.04
C PHE A 27 17.25 40.34 -23.43
N ASN A 28 17.89 41.51 -23.50
CA ASN A 28 19.32 41.70 -23.78
C ASN A 28 20.19 41.39 -22.56
N GLN A 29 19.59 41.22 -21.37
CA GLN A 29 20.16 40.35 -20.35
C GLN A 29 20.00 38.92 -20.84
N SER A 30 20.87 38.48 -21.76
CA SER A 30 20.95 37.07 -22.14
C SER A 30 21.26 36.31 -20.85
N ARG A 31 20.23 35.81 -20.17
CA ARG A 31 20.43 34.91 -19.05
C ARG A 31 21.30 33.78 -19.59
N PRO A 32 22.50 33.57 -19.03
CA PRO A 32 23.36 32.49 -19.49
C PRO A 32 22.53 31.21 -19.49
N TRP A 33 22.63 30.42 -20.55
CA TRP A 33 21.85 29.18 -20.68
C TRP A 33 22.00 28.27 -19.44
N SER A 34 23.14 28.34 -18.77
CA SER A 34 23.41 27.71 -17.47
C SER A 34 22.45 28.15 -16.35
N GLU A 35 22.12 29.44 -16.25
CA GLU A 35 21.15 29.96 -15.27
C GLU A 35 19.72 29.55 -15.62
N THR A 36 19.39 29.48 -16.91
CA THR A 36 18.11 28.94 -17.38
C THR A 36 17.99 27.45 -17.07
N ILE A 37 19.03 26.66 -17.32
CA ILE A 37 19.08 25.23 -16.96
C ILE A 37 18.97 25.04 -15.45
N LYS A 38 19.67 25.84 -14.63
CA LYS A 38 19.55 25.78 -13.17
C LYS A 38 18.14 26.05 -12.70
N LEU A 39 17.47 27.06 -13.27
CA LEU A 39 16.08 27.38 -12.93
C LEU A 39 15.13 26.25 -13.34
N VAL A 40 15.29 25.71 -14.54
CA VAL A 40 14.50 24.56 -15.02
C VAL A 40 14.71 23.35 -14.11
N ARG A 41 15.97 23.03 -13.76
CA ARG A 41 16.30 21.93 -12.84
C ARG A 41 15.71 22.16 -11.46
N GLN A 42 15.82 23.37 -10.91
CA GLN A 42 15.25 23.74 -9.62
C GLN A 42 13.72 23.65 -9.61
N VAL A 43 13.05 24.03 -10.70
CA VAL A 43 11.59 23.87 -10.84
C VAL A 43 11.19 22.41 -11.00
N MET A 44 12.00 21.61 -11.69
CA MET A 44 11.78 20.16 -11.82
C MET A 44 12.04 19.43 -10.49
N GLU A 45 13.09 19.76 -9.74
CA GLU A 45 13.35 19.27 -8.39
C GLU A 45 12.24 19.71 -7.42
N LYS A 46 11.75 20.94 -7.53
CA LYS A 46 10.55 21.39 -6.79
C LYS A 46 9.29 20.63 -7.19
N ARG A 47 9.13 20.23 -8.46
CA ARG A 47 8.03 19.34 -8.88
C ARG A 47 8.19 17.91 -8.35
N VAL A 48 9.40 17.40 -8.17
CA VAL A 48 9.62 16.11 -7.50
C VAL A 48 9.19 16.17 -6.03
N VAL A 49 9.41 17.30 -5.35
CA VAL A 49 8.94 17.52 -3.97
C VAL A 49 7.43 17.85 -3.89
N MET A 50 6.88 18.56 -4.89
CA MET A 50 5.46 18.97 -4.95
C MET A 50 4.54 17.93 -5.59
N SER A 51 5.07 16.83 -6.16
CA SER A 51 4.25 15.71 -6.63
C SER A 51 3.80 14.81 -5.48
N SER A 52 4.05 15.16 -4.23
CA SER A 52 3.58 14.38 -3.08
C SER A 52 2.06 14.23 -3.04
N GLY A 53 1.25 15.19 -3.51
CA GLY A 53 -0.21 15.01 -3.54
C GLY A 53 -0.67 13.96 -4.55
N GLY A 54 -0.38 14.17 -5.83
CA GLY A 54 -0.82 13.26 -6.90
C GLY A 54 -0.14 11.89 -6.85
N HIS A 55 1.14 11.85 -6.49
CA HIS A 55 1.87 10.59 -6.34
C HIS A 55 1.44 9.83 -5.08
N GLN A 56 1.12 10.49 -3.96
CA GLN A 56 0.55 9.80 -2.79
C GLN A 56 -0.88 9.32 -3.05
N HIS A 57 -1.71 10.07 -3.78
CA HIS A 57 -3.03 9.59 -4.18
C HIS A 57 -2.94 8.41 -5.14
N LEU A 58 -2.01 8.43 -6.11
CA LEU A 58 -1.75 7.29 -6.99
C LEU A 58 -1.17 6.10 -6.22
N VAL A 59 -0.24 6.32 -5.30
CA VAL A 59 0.31 5.27 -4.43
C VAL A 59 -0.78 4.70 -3.53
N SER A 60 -1.62 5.54 -2.92
CA SER A 60 -2.75 5.09 -2.10
C SER A 60 -3.82 4.38 -2.94
N CYS A 61 -4.12 4.85 -4.15
CA CYS A 61 -5.00 4.15 -5.09
C CYS A 61 -4.38 2.84 -5.56
N LEU A 62 -3.07 2.77 -5.78
CA LEU A 62 -2.33 1.55 -6.11
C LEU A 62 -2.33 0.59 -4.93
N GLU A 63 -2.10 1.06 -3.70
CA GLU A 63 -2.16 0.24 -2.48
C GLU A 63 -3.59 -0.26 -2.23
N THR A 64 -4.61 0.57 -2.49
CA THR A 64 -6.02 0.19 -2.36
C THR A 64 -6.40 -0.79 -3.46
N LEU A 65 -5.95 -0.55 -4.70
CA LEU A 65 -6.10 -1.48 -5.81
C LEU A 65 -5.33 -2.76 -5.55
N GLN A 66 -4.16 -2.75 -4.93
CA GLN A 66 -3.36 -3.93 -4.62
C GLN A 66 -3.97 -4.72 -3.46
N LYS A 67 -4.58 -4.04 -2.47
CA LYS A 67 -5.43 -4.67 -1.44
C LYS A 67 -6.70 -5.28 -2.04
N ALA A 68 -7.30 -4.63 -3.05
CA ALA A 68 -8.52 -5.09 -3.72
C ALA A 68 -8.25 -6.15 -4.79
N LEU A 69 -7.12 -6.07 -5.49
CA LEU A 69 -6.53 -7.06 -6.40
C LEU A 69 -5.86 -8.12 -5.54
N LYS A 70 -6.69 -8.79 -4.73
CA LYS A 70 -6.62 -10.19 -4.38
C LYS A 70 -5.24 -10.71 -3.93
N VAL A 71 -5.25 -11.32 -2.76
CA VAL A 71 -4.40 -12.48 -2.45
C VAL A 71 -4.57 -13.53 -3.56
N THR A 72 -3.74 -13.46 -4.61
CA THR A 72 -3.71 -14.37 -5.78
C THR A 72 -2.32 -14.95 -6.00
N SER A 73 -1.35 -14.57 -5.17
CA SER A 73 -0.05 -15.21 -5.14
C SER A 73 0.08 -15.98 -3.82
N LEU A 74 0.65 -17.17 -3.92
CA LEU A 74 0.97 -18.04 -2.80
C LEU A 74 1.65 -17.28 -1.63
N PRO A 75 2.67 -16.40 -1.86
CA PRO A 75 3.31 -15.65 -0.79
C PRO A 75 2.39 -14.65 -0.09
N ALA A 76 1.48 -14.00 -0.82
CA ALA A 76 0.54 -13.05 -0.22
C ALA A 76 -0.50 -13.77 0.66
N MET A 77 -0.88 -15.00 0.31
CA MET A 77 -1.77 -15.82 1.13
C MET A 77 -1.05 -16.26 2.41
N THR A 78 0.18 -16.74 2.28
CA THR A 78 1.00 -17.16 3.42
C THR A 78 1.29 -16.00 4.37
N ASP A 79 1.69 -14.82 3.87
CA ASP A 79 1.92 -13.63 4.69
C ASP A 79 0.66 -13.23 5.48
N ARG A 80 -0.51 -13.31 4.83
CA ARG A 80 -1.78 -13.01 5.49
C ARG A 80 -2.11 -14.02 6.58
N LEU A 81 -1.91 -15.31 6.32
CA LEU A 81 -2.12 -16.39 7.29
C LEU A 81 -1.16 -16.28 8.47
N GLU A 82 0.13 -16.00 8.22
CA GLU A 82 1.13 -15.75 9.26
C GLU A 82 0.76 -14.54 10.12
N SER A 83 0.32 -13.45 9.50
CA SER A 83 -0.11 -12.26 10.23
C SER A 83 -1.30 -12.56 11.15
N ILE A 84 -2.29 -13.32 10.68
CA ILE A 84 -3.44 -13.75 11.47
C ILE A 84 -3.02 -14.69 12.60
N ALA A 85 -2.15 -15.66 12.33
CA ALA A 85 -1.61 -16.57 13.34
C ALA A 85 -0.91 -15.78 14.46
N ARG A 86 0.00 -14.87 14.10
CA ARG A 86 0.72 -14.02 15.05
C ARG A 86 -0.20 -13.13 15.88
N GLN A 87 -1.25 -12.57 15.27
CA GLN A 87 -2.25 -11.76 16.00
C GLN A 87 -3.04 -12.59 17.03
N ASN A 88 -3.20 -13.89 16.79
CA ASN A 88 -3.86 -14.82 17.70
C ASN A 88 -2.88 -15.52 18.66
N GLY A 89 -1.59 -15.15 18.66
CA GLY A 89 -0.57 -15.79 19.50
C GLY A 89 -0.21 -17.21 19.06
N LEU A 90 -0.48 -17.56 17.81
CA LEU A 90 -0.19 -18.86 17.21
C LEU A 90 1.12 -18.80 16.40
N GLY A 91 1.81 -19.94 16.33
CA GLY A 91 2.94 -20.10 15.42
C GLY A 91 2.46 -20.34 13.99
N SER A 92 3.22 -19.89 13.01
CA SER A 92 2.97 -20.23 11.60
C SER A 92 4.26 -20.61 10.89
N HIS A 93 4.17 -21.58 9.98
CA HIS A 93 5.28 -21.94 9.10
C HIS A 93 4.75 -22.48 7.77
N LEU A 94 5.60 -22.45 6.75
CA LEU A 94 5.30 -23.01 5.44
C LEU A 94 6.02 -24.36 5.29
N SER A 95 5.35 -25.33 4.68
CA SER A 95 5.91 -26.63 4.33
C SER A 95 7.10 -26.50 3.37
N ALA A 96 7.97 -27.51 3.35
CA ALA A 96 9.09 -27.58 2.42
C ALA A 96 8.66 -27.61 0.95
N SER A 97 7.42 -28.05 0.67
CA SER A 97 6.78 -28.01 -0.64
C SER A 97 6.41 -26.58 -1.08
N GLY A 98 6.30 -25.65 -0.13
CA GLY A 98 5.85 -24.28 -0.34
C GLY A 98 4.34 -24.12 -0.51
N THR A 99 3.57 -25.22 -0.56
CA THR A 99 2.14 -25.20 -0.87
C THR A 99 1.23 -25.41 0.34
N GLU A 100 1.77 -25.77 1.49
CA GLU A 100 0.98 -26.01 2.71
C GLU A 100 1.45 -25.06 3.82
N CYS A 101 0.53 -24.28 4.37
CA CYS A 101 0.80 -23.39 5.49
C CYS A 101 0.23 -24.00 6.77
N TYR A 102 1.08 -24.13 7.78
CA TYR A 102 0.71 -24.67 9.08
C TYR A 102 0.61 -23.54 10.09
N ILE A 103 -0.51 -23.49 10.81
CA ILE A 103 -0.73 -22.63 11.96
C ILE A 103 -0.80 -23.53 13.19
N THR A 104 0.18 -23.43 14.08
CA THR A 104 0.38 -24.36 15.19
C THR A 104 0.14 -23.71 16.55
N SER A 105 -0.51 -24.46 17.43
CA SER A 105 -0.63 -24.23 18.87
C SER A 105 -0.11 -25.48 19.62
N ASP A 106 -0.04 -25.40 20.95
CA ASP A 106 0.35 -26.55 21.78
C ASP A 106 -0.68 -27.69 21.73
N MET A 107 -1.96 -27.33 21.56
CA MET A 107 -3.09 -28.29 21.65
C MET A 107 -3.69 -28.69 20.29
N PHE A 108 -3.35 -27.97 19.22
CA PHE A 108 -3.87 -28.24 17.88
C PHE A 108 -2.99 -27.60 16.81
N TYR A 109 -3.13 -28.04 15.56
CA TYR A 109 -2.63 -27.32 14.40
C TYR A 109 -3.69 -27.24 13.29
N VAL A 110 -3.55 -26.23 12.44
CA VAL A 110 -4.35 -26.02 11.25
C VAL A 110 -3.43 -26.07 10.04
N GLU A 111 -3.75 -26.91 9.07
CA GLU A 111 -3.05 -27.03 7.81
C GLU A 111 -3.90 -26.41 6.70
N VAL A 112 -3.40 -25.36 6.09
CA VAL A 112 -3.99 -24.69 4.93
C VAL A 112 -3.28 -25.16 3.68
N GLN A 113 -3.96 -25.95 2.87
CA GLN A 113 -3.43 -26.48 1.61
C GLN A 113 -3.76 -25.52 0.46
N LEU A 114 -2.73 -25.08 -0.24
CA LEU A 114 -2.81 -24.18 -1.39
C LEU A 114 -2.30 -24.92 -2.63
N ASP A 115 -2.78 -24.55 -3.82
CA ASP A 115 -2.21 -25.01 -5.08
C ASP A 115 -0.96 -24.18 -5.45
N PRO A 116 -0.14 -24.63 -6.41
CA PRO A 116 0.99 -23.83 -6.92
C PRO A 116 0.60 -22.49 -7.54
N ALA A 117 -0.69 -22.29 -7.86
CA ALA A 117 -1.24 -21.02 -8.34
C ALA A 117 -1.71 -20.09 -7.20
N GLY A 118 -1.60 -20.51 -5.93
CA GLY A 118 -2.00 -19.75 -4.75
C GLY A 118 -3.51 -19.79 -4.43
N GLN A 119 -4.27 -20.73 -5.01
CA GLN A 119 -5.67 -20.98 -4.68
C GLN A 119 -5.80 -21.96 -3.52
N LEU A 120 -6.88 -21.82 -2.75
CA LEU A 120 -7.18 -22.70 -1.63
C LEU A 120 -7.72 -24.06 -2.07
N CYS A 121 -7.00 -25.12 -1.74
CA CYS A 121 -7.41 -26.50 -1.94
C CYS A 121 -8.28 -26.97 -0.77
N ASP A 122 -7.73 -26.95 0.44
CA ASP A 122 -8.38 -27.45 1.64
C ASP A 122 -7.83 -26.79 2.92
N VAL A 123 -8.57 -26.89 4.01
CA VAL A 123 -8.13 -26.50 5.35
C VAL A 123 -8.45 -27.65 6.29
N LYS A 124 -7.43 -28.19 6.95
CA LYS A 124 -7.56 -29.28 7.90
C LYS A 124 -7.20 -28.82 9.29
N VAL A 125 -7.93 -29.31 10.29
CA VAL A 125 -7.67 -29.05 11.70
C VAL A 125 -7.34 -30.38 12.36
N ALA A 126 -6.23 -30.43 13.08
CA ALA A 126 -5.83 -31.58 13.87
C ALA A 126 -5.70 -31.18 15.32
N HIS A 127 -6.43 -31.88 16.18
CA HIS A 127 -6.31 -31.78 17.62
C HIS A 127 -5.23 -32.75 18.12
N HIS A 128 -4.71 -32.50 19.33
CA HIS A 128 -3.67 -33.35 19.91
C HIS A 128 -4.06 -34.84 19.90
N GLY A 129 -3.30 -35.66 19.15
CA GLY A 129 -3.52 -37.10 19.05
C GLY A 129 -4.63 -37.53 18.07
N GLU A 130 -5.27 -36.59 17.36
CA GLU A 130 -6.30 -36.89 16.35
C GLU A 130 -5.77 -36.71 14.93
N ASN A 131 -6.42 -37.38 13.97
CA ASN A 131 -6.10 -37.19 12.57
C ASN A 131 -6.62 -35.82 12.09
N PRO A 132 -5.90 -35.13 11.19
CA PRO A 132 -6.37 -33.88 10.60
C PRO A 132 -7.70 -34.10 9.86
N VAL A 133 -8.72 -33.32 10.25
CA VAL A 133 -10.06 -33.35 9.65
C VAL A 133 -10.28 -32.09 8.82
N SER A 134 -10.74 -32.25 7.58
CA SER A 134 -11.09 -31.12 6.72
C SER A 134 -12.23 -30.31 7.34
N CYS A 135 -12.04 -29.00 7.47
CA CYS A 135 -12.98 -28.08 8.05
C CYS A 135 -13.58 -27.19 6.94
N PRO A 136 -14.76 -27.56 6.38
CA PRO A 136 -15.35 -26.85 5.24
C PRO A 136 -15.71 -25.39 5.56
N GLU A 137 -15.99 -25.08 6.82
CA GLU A 137 -16.28 -23.72 7.29
C GLU A 137 -15.05 -22.80 7.11
N LEU A 138 -13.87 -23.23 7.55
CA LEU A 138 -12.62 -22.47 7.35
C LEU A 138 -12.25 -22.38 5.86
N VAL A 139 -12.50 -23.45 5.09
CA VAL A 139 -12.32 -23.44 3.63
C VAL A 139 -13.18 -22.35 3.00
N GLN A 140 -14.45 -22.23 3.41
CA GLN A 140 -15.35 -21.22 2.89
C GLN A 140 -14.89 -19.81 3.24
N GLN A 141 -14.51 -19.55 4.50
CA GLN A 141 -14.03 -18.22 4.91
C GLN A 141 -12.79 -17.78 4.12
N LEU A 142 -11.82 -18.67 3.93
CA LEU A 142 -10.62 -18.36 3.14
C LEU A 142 -10.91 -18.23 1.64
N ARG A 143 -11.85 -19.03 1.09
CA ARG A 143 -12.27 -18.94 -0.32
C ARG A 143 -12.98 -17.62 -0.62
N GLU A 144 -13.83 -17.17 0.30
CA GLU A 144 -14.49 -15.86 0.24
C GLU A 144 -13.55 -14.70 0.62
N LYS A 145 -12.30 -15.01 0.99
CA LYS A 145 -11.27 -14.05 1.46
C LYS A 145 -11.71 -13.27 2.70
N ASN A 146 -12.59 -13.85 3.49
CA ASN A 146 -13.08 -13.31 4.75
C ASN A 146 -12.10 -13.63 5.89
N PHE A 147 -10.94 -12.96 5.84
CA PHE A 147 -9.86 -13.17 6.81
C PHE A 147 -10.23 -12.76 8.24
N ASP A 148 -11.15 -11.80 8.39
CA ASP A 148 -11.63 -11.37 9.70
C ASP A 148 -12.41 -12.48 10.39
N GLU A 149 -13.29 -13.16 9.66
CA GLU A 149 -14.06 -14.29 10.20
C GLU A 149 -13.17 -15.50 10.46
N PHE A 150 -12.22 -15.80 9.56
CA PHE A 150 -11.20 -16.82 9.79
C PHE A 150 -10.39 -16.56 11.08
N SER A 151 -10.00 -15.31 11.33
CA SER A 151 -9.30 -14.93 12.57
C SER A 151 -10.17 -15.16 13.81
N LYS A 152 -11.48 -14.86 13.75
CA LYS A 152 -12.41 -15.16 14.86
C LYS A 152 -12.51 -16.66 15.14
N HIS A 153 -12.55 -17.49 14.09
CA HIS A 153 -12.57 -18.95 14.25
C HIS A 153 -11.30 -19.46 14.92
N LEU A 154 -10.12 -18.99 14.50
CA LEU A 154 -8.85 -19.32 15.16
C LEU A 154 -8.85 -18.88 16.63
N LYS A 155 -9.34 -17.68 16.92
CA LYS A 155 -9.48 -17.21 18.30
C LYS A 155 -10.44 -18.08 19.12
N GLY A 156 -11.54 -18.53 18.51
CA GLY A 156 -12.46 -19.48 19.09
C GLY A 156 -11.77 -20.79 19.45
N LEU A 157 -10.99 -21.37 18.53
CA LEU A 157 -10.19 -22.57 18.77
C LEU A 157 -9.19 -22.36 19.92
N VAL A 158 -8.44 -21.27 19.92
CA VAL A 158 -7.51 -20.93 21.02
C VAL A 158 -8.25 -20.87 22.36
N ASN A 159 -9.41 -20.21 22.40
CA ASN A 159 -10.20 -20.07 23.62
C ASN A 159 -10.80 -21.39 24.12
N LEU A 160 -11.12 -22.35 23.23
CA LEU A 160 -11.58 -23.68 23.63
C LEU A 160 -10.52 -24.43 24.43
N TYR A 161 -9.23 -24.23 24.09
CA TYR A 161 -8.11 -24.85 24.80
C TYR A 161 -7.60 -24.00 25.97
N ASN A 162 -7.87 -22.69 25.95
CA ASN A 162 -7.54 -21.78 27.05
C ASN A 162 -8.59 -21.86 28.16
N LEU A 163 -8.74 -23.04 28.77
CA LEU A 163 -9.59 -23.22 29.94
C LEU A 163 -9.07 -22.35 31.10
N PRO A 164 -9.92 -21.62 31.84
CA PRO A 164 -9.53 -20.81 33.00
C PRO A 164 -9.11 -21.64 34.23
N GLY A 165 -8.55 -22.84 34.03
CA GLY A 165 -8.17 -23.80 35.08
C GLY A 165 -6.67 -24.04 35.23
N ASP A 166 -5.83 -23.67 34.25
CA ASP A 166 -4.40 -24.08 34.25
C ASP A 166 -3.47 -23.15 35.04
N LYS A 167 -4.01 -22.50 36.09
CA LYS A 167 -3.21 -21.75 37.09
C LYS A 167 -3.55 -22.12 38.53
N VAL A 168 -4.09 -23.32 38.77
CA VAL A 168 -4.15 -23.84 40.14
C VAL A 168 -2.77 -24.37 40.52
N LYS A 169 -2.03 -23.50 41.20
CA LYS A 169 -0.78 -23.73 41.91
C LYS A 169 -0.68 -25.16 42.46
N THR A 170 0.32 -25.92 42.02
CA THR A 170 0.85 -26.99 42.86
C THR A 170 1.76 -26.34 43.90
N VAL A 171 1.27 -26.35 45.14
CA VAL A 171 1.98 -26.03 46.38
C VAL A 171 3.12 -27.01 46.59
#